data_AF-A0A1X1TIN9-F1
#
_entry.id   AF-A0A1X1TIN9-F1
#
_cell.length_a   1.000
_cell.length_b   1.000
_cell.length_c   1.000
_cell.angle_alpha   90.00
_cell.angle_beta   90.00
_cell.angle_gamma   90.00
#
_symmetry.space_group_name_H-M   'P 1'
#
loop_
_entity.id
_entity.type
_entity.pdbx_description
1 polymer ?
#
loop_
_entity_poly.entity_id
_entity_poly.type
_entity_poly.pdbx_seq_one_letter_code
_entity_poly.pdbx_strand_id
1 'polypeptide(L)'
;MDHRDVSALAEELAQCTCQHLPWSDQRVIALELGVGECDLAIDDMVRAAVHGACAIPGHVIARLHEWLDGYNTTACTDPAQLRDYLNRLRCA
;
A
#
# COMPACT_ATOMS: atom_id res chain seq x y z
N MET A 1 -3.28 13.23 7.98
CA MET A 1 -4.12 12.50 7.02
C MET A 1 -5.17 11.76 7.82
N ASP A 2 -6.45 11.98 7.55
CA ASP A 2 -7.53 11.34 8.32
C ASP A 2 -7.85 9.94 7.77
N HIS A 3 -8.53 9.08 8.53
CA HIS A 3 -8.83 7.69 8.15
C HIS A 3 -9.47 7.57 6.75
N ARG A 4 -10.33 8.52 6.38
CA ARG A 4 -10.96 8.59 5.05
C ARG A 4 -9.95 8.76 3.91
N ASP A 5 -8.90 9.53 4.14
CA ASP A 5 -7.87 9.75 3.13
C ASP A 5 -7.01 8.49 2.95
N VAL A 6 -6.78 7.74 4.03
CA VAL A 6 -6.05 6.46 4.00
C VAL A 6 -6.84 5.38 3.27
N SER A 7 -8.15 5.28 3.50
CA SER A 7 -9.01 4.37 2.74
C SER A 7 -9.00 4.69 1.24
N ALA A 8 -9.10 5.97 0.87
CA ALA A 8 -9.03 6.37 -0.54
C ALA A 8 -7.66 6.07 -1.18
N LEU A 9 -6.57 6.20 -0.41
CA LEU A 9 -5.23 5.82 -0.86
C LEU A 9 -5.12 4.31 -1.06
N ALA A 10 -5.66 3.51 -0.15
CA ALA A 10 -5.68 2.06 -0.25
C ALA A 10 -6.52 1.58 -1.45
N GLU A 11 -7.67 2.19 -1.70
CA GLU A 11 -8.51 1.91 -2.88
C GLU A 11 -7.79 2.24 -4.20
N GLU A 12 -7.15 3.40 -4.29
CA GLU A 12 -6.38 3.79 -5.48
C GLU A 12 -5.19 2.84 -5.72
N LEU A 13 -4.50 2.45 -4.65
CA LEU A 13 -3.42 1.48 -4.71
C LEU A 13 -3.93 0.11 -5.18
N ALA A 14 -5.07 -0.35 -4.67
CA ALA A 14 -5.69 -1.60 -5.08
C ALA A 14 -6.07 -1.62 -6.56
N GLN A 15 -6.51 -0.50 -7.12
CA GLN A 15 -6.78 -0.41 -8.56
C GLN A 15 -5.51 -0.56 -9.40
N CYS A 16 -4.37 -0.14 -8.88
CA CYS A 16 -3.08 -0.27 -9.55
C CYS A 16 -2.49 -1.68 -9.41
N THR A 17 -2.66 -2.34 -8.27
CA THR A 17 -1.91 -3.56 -7.94
C THR A 17 -2.76 -4.82 -8.09
N CYS A 18 -4.02 -4.84 -7.65
CA CYS A 18 -4.81 -6.07 -7.50
C CYS A 18 -4.96 -6.85 -8.81
N GLN A 19 -5.05 -6.17 -9.96
CA GLN A 19 -5.15 -6.83 -11.27
C GLN A 19 -3.92 -7.69 -11.61
N HIS A 20 -2.78 -7.42 -10.97
CA HIS A 20 -1.51 -8.10 -11.19
C HIS A 20 -1.20 -9.13 -10.09
N LEU A 21 -2.05 -9.24 -9.07
CA LEU A 21 -1.84 -10.14 -7.94
C LEU A 21 -2.50 -11.50 -8.14
N PRO A 22 -1.93 -12.58 -7.57
CA PRO A 22 -2.64 -13.84 -7.40
C PRO A 22 -3.99 -13.64 -6.70
N TRP A 23 -4.98 -14.48 -7.04
CA TRP A 23 -6.31 -14.40 -6.45
C TRP A 23 -6.34 -14.59 -4.93
N SER A 24 -5.38 -15.36 -4.37
CA SER A 24 -5.22 -15.48 -2.91
C SER A 24 -4.97 -14.14 -2.26
N ASP A 25 -4.10 -13.33 -2.86
CA ASP A 25 -3.62 -12.08 -2.29
C ASP A 25 -4.68 -11.00 -2.46
N GLN A 26 -5.36 -10.98 -3.62
CA GLN A 26 -6.53 -10.13 -3.84
C GLN A 26 -7.63 -10.35 -2.78
N ARG A 27 -7.84 -11.60 -2.33
CA ARG A 27 -8.82 -11.91 -1.29
C ARG A 27 -8.41 -11.41 0.09
N VAL A 28 -7.13 -11.49 0.43
CA VAL A 28 -6.60 -10.97 1.71
C VAL A 28 -6.77 -9.45 1.73
N ILE A 29 -6.33 -8.77 0.68
CA ILE A 29 -6.47 -7.30 0.54
C ILE A 29 -7.94 -6.89 0.62
N ALA A 30 -8.85 -7.60 -0.05
CA ALA A 30 -10.28 -7.29 0.01
C ALA A 30 -10.88 -7.46 1.41
N LEU A 31 -10.38 -8.43 2.19
CA LEU A 31 -10.80 -8.63 3.59
C LEU A 31 -10.31 -7.48 4.47
N GLU A 32 -9.03 -7.11 4.37
CA GLU A 32 -8.40 -6.03 5.14
C GLU A 32 -9.09 -4.69 4.89
N LEU A 33 -9.34 -4.35 3.63
CA LEU A 33 -10.11 -3.17 3.24
C LEU A 33 -11.55 -3.23 3.81
N GLY A 34 -12.19 -4.40 3.77
CA GLY A 34 -13.55 -4.60 4.26
C GLY A 34 -13.71 -4.46 5.77
N VAL A 35 -12.65 -4.70 6.55
CA VAL A 35 -12.64 -4.53 8.02
C VAL A 35 -12.02 -3.20 8.48
N GLY A 36 -11.49 -2.39 7.56
CA GLY A 36 -10.94 -1.06 7.83
C GLY A 36 -9.43 -1.03 8.11
N GLU A 37 -8.72 -2.14 7.95
CA GLU A 37 -7.26 -2.27 8.14
C GLU A 37 -6.52 -1.79 6.89
N CYS A 38 -6.70 -0.51 6.54
CA CYS A 38 -6.22 0.07 5.29
C CYS A 38 -4.69 0.15 5.24
N ASP A 39 -4.04 0.33 6.38
CA ASP A 39 -2.59 0.36 6.56
C ASP A 39 -1.94 -1.01 6.30
N LEU A 40 -2.58 -2.10 6.77
CA LEU A 40 -2.16 -3.47 6.44
C LEU A 40 -2.32 -3.76 4.94
N ALA A 41 -3.48 -3.42 4.38
CA ALA A 41 -3.73 -3.58 2.95
C ALA A 41 -2.70 -2.82 2.10
N ILE A 42 -2.31 -1.61 2.52
CA ILE A 42 -1.26 -0.82 1.86
C ILE A 42 0.10 -1.53 1.94
N ASP A 43 0.50 -2.06 3.10
CA ASP A 43 1.78 -2.79 3.23
C ASP A 43 1.84 -3.99 2.29
N ASP A 44 0.80 -4.82 2.30
CA ASP A 44 0.73 -6.03 1.49
C ASP A 44 0.74 -5.70 -0.01
N MET A 45 0.00 -4.68 -0.43
CA MET A 45 -0.01 -4.23 -1.82
C MET A 45 1.34 -3.66 -2.28
N VAL A 46 2.01 -2.85 -1.44
CA VAL A 46 3.32 -2.28 -1.77
C VAL A 46 4.37 -3.38 -1.85
N ARG A 47 4.36 -4.33 -0.92
CA ARG A 47 5.26 -5.49 -0.93
C ARG A 47 5.04 -6.34 -2.16
N ALA A 48 3.78 -6.65 -2.47
CA ALA A 48 3.44 -7.44 -3.65
C ALA A 48 3.81 -6.72 -4.95
N ALA A 49 3.65 -5.39 -5.01
CA ALA A 49 4.08 -4.61 -6.17
C ALA A 49 5.60 -4.63 -6.38
N VAL A 50 6.40 -4.55 -5.30
CA VAL A 50 7.86 -4.68 -5.38
C VAL A 50 8.26 -6.06 -5.91
N HIS A 51 7.65 -7.13 -5.39
CA HIS A 51 8.01 -8.49 -5.79
C HIS A 51 7.47 -8.88 -7.17
N GLY A 52 6.31 -8.36 -7.55
CA GLY A 52 5.66 -8.60 -8.84
C GLY A 52 6.11 -7.66 -9.95
N ALA A 53 7.00 -6.71 -9.67
CA ALA A 53 7.39 -5.63 -10.59
C ALA A 53 6.18 -4.88 -11.16
N CYS A 54 5.17 -4.63 -10.32
CA CYS A 54 3.96 -3.93 -10.70
C CYS A 54 4.26 -2.43 -10.84
N ALA A 55 3.90 -1.84 -11.97
CA ALA A 55 4.06 -0.41 -12.19
C ALA A 55 3.02 0.36 -11.36
N ILE A 56 3.49 1.15 -10.40
CA ILE A 56 2.66 2.06 -9.62
C ILE A 56 2.87 3.49 -10.15
N PRO A 57 1.80 4.26 -10.42
CA PRO A 57 1.93 5.65 -10.82
C PRO A 57 2.70 6.48 -9.79
N GLY A 58 3.61 7.34 -10.25
CA GLY A 58 4.47 8.13 -9.37
C GLY A 58 3.72 9.05 -8.39
N HIS A 59 2.50 9.50 -8.73
CA HIS A 59 1.68 10.29 -7.82
C HIS A 59 1.14 9.46 -6.64
N VAL A 60 0.84 8.17 -6.86
CA VAL A 60 0.42 7.25 -5.79
C VAL A 60 1.61 6.98 -4.86
N ILE A 61 2.81 6.77 -5.42
CA ILE A 61 4.05 6.63 -4.63
C ILE A 61 4.30 7.88 -3.78
N ALA A 62 4.10 9.07 -4.33
CA ALA A 62 4.24 10.33 -3.57
C ALA A 62 3.23 10.43 -2.42
N ARG A 63 1.96 10.06 -2.64
CA ARG A 63 0.94 10.02 -1.59
C ARG A 63 1.23 8.99 -0.51
N LEU A 64 1.81 7.84 -0.88
CA LEU A 64 2.26 6.81 0.07
C LEU A 64 3.39 7.32 0.96
N HIS A 65 4.35 8.08 0.40
CA HIS A 65 5.39 8.73 1.19
C HIS A 65 4.82 9.78 2.17
N GLU A 66 3.90 10.63 1.70
CA GLU A 66 3.25 11.65 2.54
C GLU A 66 2.46 11.01 3.69
N TRP A 67 1.71 9.95 3.39
CA TRP A 67 1.01 9.16 4.40
C TRP A 67 1.98 8.56 5.43
N LEU A 68 3.08 7.96 4.97
CA LEU A 68 4.09 7.32 5.82
C LEU A 68 4.86 8.31 6.70
N ASP A 69 5.02 9.56 6.28
CA ASP A 69 5.64 10.61 7.09
C ASP A 69 4.75 11.03 8.28
N GLY A 70 3.43 10.89 8.15
CA GLY A 70 2.46 11.12 9.23
C GLY A 70 2.06 9.85 10.00
N TYR A 71 2.62 8.70 9.66
CA TYR A 71 2.21 7.40 10.20
C TYR A 71 2.80 7.14 11.58
N ASN A 72 1.95 6.89 12.57
CA ASN A 72 2.36 6.61 13.95
C ASN A 72 2.68 5.11 14.11
N THR A 73 3.84 4.80 14.69
CA THR A 73 4.45 3.45 14.82
C THR A 73 3.67 2.45 15.69
N THR A 74 2.45 2.77 16.14
CA THR A 74 1.62 1.88 16.96
C THR A 74 0.87 0.82 16.16
N ALA A 75 0.99 0.85 14.83
CA ALA A 75 0.34 -0.07 13.92
C ALA A 75 1.25 -1.28 13.58
N CYS A 76 0.65 -2.36 13.09
CA CYS A 76 1.31 -3.65 12.83
C CYS A 76 2.41 -3.59 11.74
N THR A 77 2.41 -2.53 10.94
CA THR A 77 3.35 -2.32 9.81
C THR A 77 4.64 -1.64 10.26
N ASP A 78 5.79 -2.17 9.86
CA ASP A 78 7.10 -1.52 10.07
C ASP A 78 7.30 -0.37 9.05
N PRO A 79 7.28 0.91 9.49
CA PRO A 79 7.37 2.03 8.58
C PRO A 79 8.75 2.21 7.94
N ALA A 80 9.81 1.68 8.56
CA ALA A 80 11.14 1.72 7.96
C ALA A 80 11.23 0.76 6.77
N GLN A 81 10.68 -0.44 6.94
CA GLN A 81 10.59 -1.45 5.88
C GLN A 81 9.72 -0.95 4.72
N LEU A 82 8.54 -0.40 5.02
CA LEU A 82 7.64 0.11 4.00
C LEU A 82 8.27 1.27 3.21
N ARG A 83 9.02 2.15 3.86
CA ARG A 83 9.77 3.22 3.20
C ARG A 83 10.81 2.68 2.22
N ASP A 84 11.50 1.59 2.56
CA ASP A 84 12.46 0.94 1.66
C ASP A 84 11.76 0.40 0.40
N TYR A 85 10.60 -0.25 0.56
CA TYR A 85 9.81 -0.74 -0.57
C TYR A 85 9.33 0.38 -1.51
N LEU A 86 8.82 1.48 -0.97
CA LEU A 86 8.42 2.64 -1.78
C LEU A 86 9.59 3.24 -2.57
N ASN A 87 10.78 3.32 -1.96
CA ASN A 87 11.98 3.79 -2.64
C ASN A 87 12.38 2.87 -3.80
N ARG A 88 12.21 1.55 -3.67
CA ARG A 88 12.48 0.60 -4.76
C ARG A 88 11.50 0.79 -5.92
N LEU A 89 10.22 0.99 -5.63
CA LEU A 89 9.19 1.24 -6.65
C LEU A 89 9.44 2.54 -7.42
N ARG A 90 9.99 3.57 -6.76
CA ARG A 90 10.35 4.84 -7.43
C ARG A 90 11.52 4.70 -8.41
N CYS A 91 12.38 3.71 -8.21
CA CYS A 91 13.60 3.48 -9.00
C CYS A 91 13.45 2.38 -10.06
N ALA A 92 12.32 1.69 -10.11
CA ALA A 92 11.99 0.63 -11.08
C ALA A 92 11.38 1.22 -12.35
#